data_AF-A0A7C4Z877-F1
#
_entry.id   AF-A0A7C4Z877-F1
#
_cell.length_a   1.000
_cell.length_b   1.000
_cell.length_c   1.000
_cell.angle_alpha   90.00
_cell.angle_beta   90.00
_cell.angle_gamma   90.00
#
_symmetry.space_group_name_H-M   'P 1'
#
loop_
_entity.id
_entity.type
_entity.pdbx_description
1 polymer ?
#
loop_
_entity_poly.entity_id
_entity_poly.type
_entity_poly.pdbx_seq_one_letter_code
_entity_poly.pdbx_strand_id
1 'polypeptide(L)'
;MVYRLRSFLYGKISPAMVEPEELPEYESPQVTNISHAEVQSVKAELVRMHEADAESITAGQVEMDRSMAGSIKAEHVSTRITAIGMLDADEAHVSESAVGFVDAEKVSTSGYTGAIAAGTVDVQNSAVGYLVGREVRAENVRTILLLARNVQGNVTTMLDTRGVLIAGLVGGLFSGLMLLLGRFLLRRN
;
A
#
# COMPACT_ATOMS: atom_id res chain seq x y z
N MET A 1 -23.00 55.28 72.81
CA MET A 1 -21.90 55.05 73.75
C MET A 1 -21.01 53.95 73.18
N VAL A 2 -19.71 54.19 73.23
CA VAL A 2 -18.60 53.57 72.49
C VAL A 2 -18.41 52.08 72.81
N TYR A 3 -18.05 51.25 71.82
CA TYR A 3 -17.05 50.19 71.99
C TYR A 3 -16.24 49.94 70.71
N ARG A 4 -14.91 50.04 70.87
CA ARG A 4 -13.81 49.78 69.92
C ARG A 4 -13.70 48.29 69.55
N LEU A 5 -13.36 48.00 68.29
CA LEU A 5 -12.50 46.88 67.87
C LEU A 5 -11.62 47.37 66.70
N ARG A 6 -10.30 47.60 66.93
CA ARG A 6 -9.17 46.75 66.47
C ARG A 6 -9.33 46.33 65.00
N SER A 7 -8.78 47.09 64.05
CA SER A 7 -7.44 46.89 63.46
C SER A 7 -7.13 45.42 63.17
N PHE A 8 -7.09 45.04 61.88
CA PHE A 8 -5.95 44.36 61.26
C PHE A 8 -6.14 44.34 59.73
N LEU A 9 -5.21 45.01 59.05
CA LEU A 9 -4.68 44.74 57.71
C LEU A 9 -5.51 43.85 56.76
N TYR A 10 -6.00 44.41 55.67
CA TYR A 10 -5.94 43.70 54.39
C TYR A 10 -5.63 44.69 53.27
N GLY A 11 -4.48 44.44 52.64
CA GLY A 11 -3.91 45.27 51.60
C GLY A 11 -4.76 45.30 50.34
N LYS A 12 -4.53 46.36 49.57
CA LYS A 12 -5.00 46.55 48.19
C LYS A 12 -4.86 45.27 47.38
N ILE A 13 -5.95 44.85 46.75
CA ILE A 13 -5.90 44.04 45.53
C ILE A 13 -6.77 44.77 44.51
N SER A 14 -6.10 45.46 43.60
CA SER A 14 -6.68 45.91 42.33
C SER A 14 -7.11 44.66 41.55
N PRO A 15 -8.26 44.68 40.84
CA PRO A 15 -8.66 43.57 40.00
C PRO A 15 -7.74 43.55 38.78
N ALA A 16 -6.75 42.66 38.79
CA ALA A 16 -6.02 42.31 37.58
C ALA A 16 -7.00 41.60 36.64
N MET A 17 -7.31 42.28 35.54
CA MET A 17 -7.96 41.72 34.36
C MET A 17 -7.11 40.54 33.88
N VAL A 18 -7.64 39.33 34.02
CA VAL A 18 -7.03 38.11 33.49
C VAL A 18 -7.37 38.10 32.00
N GLU A 19 -6.39 38.48 31.19
CA GLU A 19 -6.35 38.27 29.75
C GLU A 19 -6.44 36.75 29.52
N PRO A 20 -7.45 36.23 28.80
CA PRO A 20 -7.54 34.80 28.56
C PRO A 20 -6.34 34.39 27.71
N GLU A 21 -5.51 33.48 28.23
CA GLU A 21 -4.47 32.81 27.45
C GLU A 21 -5.12 32.19 26.22
N GLU A 22 -4.86 32.76 25.05
CA GLU A 22 -5.23 32.16 23.77
C GLU A 22 -4.47 30.84 23.65
N LEU A 23 -5.18 29.74 23.90
CA LEU A 23 -4.70 28.40 23.60
C LEU A 23 -4.28 28.37 22.12
N PRO A 24 -3.12 27.80 21.77
CA PRO A 24 -2.76 27.66 20.37
C PRO A 24 -3.87 26.87 19.67
N GLU A 25 -4.48 27.49 18.65
CA GLU A 25 -5.33 26.78 17.69
C GLU A 25 -4.47 25.67 17.08
N TYR A 26 -4.64 24.46 17.59
CA TYR A 26 -4.23 23.27 16.86
C TYR A 26 -5.09 23.25 15.60
N GLU A 27 -4.50 23.60 14.45
CA GLU A 27 -5.03 23.26 13.13
C GLU A 27 -5.37 21.78 13.17
N SER A 28 -6.65 21.48 13.37
CA SER A 28 -7.13 20.12 13.36
C SER A 28 -6.86 19.62 11.94
N PRO A 29 -6.09 18.52 11.76
CA PRO A 29 -5.80 18.00 10.43
C PRO A 29 -7.14 17.88 9.71
N GLN A 30 -7.25 18.49 8.54
CA GLN A 30 -8.45 18.45 7.72
C GLN A 30 -8.71 16.99 7.29
N VAL A 31 -9.47 16.27 8.11
CA VAL A 31 -9.82 14.86 7.88
C VAL A 31 -11.05 14.82 7.01
N THR A 32 -10.90 14.26 5.81
CA THR A 32 -12.06 13.93 4.97
C THR A 32 -12.44 12.48 5.24
N ASN A 33 -13.58 12.27 5.90
CA ASN A 33 -14.18 10.95 6.08
C ASN A 33 -15.20 10.73 4.96
N ILE A 34 -15.06 9.64 4.22
CA ILE A 34 -15.98 9.26 3.15
C ILE A 34 -16.58 7.90 3.53
N SER A 35 -17.91 7.84 3.52
CA SER A 35 -18.66 6.63 3.81
C SER A 35 -19.90 6.58 2.94
N HIS A 36 -20.18 5.44 2.32
CA HIS A 36 -21.37 5.22 1.48
C HIS A 36 -21.54 6.27 0.35
N ALA A 37 -20.43 6.68 -0.26
CA ALA A 37 -20.43 7.70 -1.30
C ALA A 37 -19.50 7.30 -2.45
N GLU A 38 -19.90 7.67 -3.66
CA GLU A 38 -19.06 7.69 -4.84
C GLU A 38 -18.50 9.11 -4.99
N VAL A 39 -17.18 9.25 -4.91
CA VAL A 39 -16.51 10.55 -4.94
C VAL A 39 -15.55 10.62 -6.11
N GLN A 40 -15.69 11.64 -6.95
CA GLN A 40 -14.84 11.75 -8.12
C GLN A 40 -13.39 12.09 -7.74
N SER A 41 -13.20 13.13 -6.91
CA SER A 41 -11.86 13.55 -6.49
C SER A 41 -11.86 13.97 -5.03
N VAL A 42 -10.85 13.50 -4.30
CA VAL A 42 -10.64 13.78 -2.88
C VAL A 42 -9.27 14.43 -2.72
N LYS A 43 -9.24 15.62 -2.12
CA LYS A 43 -7.99 16.28 -1.74
C LYS A 43 -8.06 16.72 -0.29
N ALA A 44 -7.18 16.18 0.54
CA ALA A 44 -7.11 16.49 1.97
C ALA A 44 -5.72 16.17 2.51
N GLU A 45 -5.46 16.47 3.79
CA GLU A 45 -4.23 16.01 4.44
C GLU A 45 -4.33 14.54 4.84
N LEU A 46 -5.48 14.17 5.44
CA LEU A 46 -5.84 12.81 5.81
C LEU A 46 -7.17 12.43 5.16
N VAL A 47 -7.17 11.32 4.42
CA VAL A 47 -8.37 10.74 3.83
C VAL A 47 -8.64 9.40 4.50
N ARG A 48 -9.87 9.23 4.98
CA ARG A 48 -10.34 7.97 5.57
C ARG A 48 -11.58 7.52 4.83
N MET A 49 -11.49 6.35 4.19
CA MET A 49 -12.59 5.75 3.44
C MET A 49 -13.01 4.45 4.08
N HIS A 50 -14.32 4.28 4.22
CA HIS A 50 -14.90 3.04 4.70
C HIS A 50 -16.17 2.77 3.89
N GLU A 51 -16.25 1.64 3.19
CA GLU A 51 -17.40 1.30 2.34
C GLU A 51 -17.73 2.43 1.35
N ALA A 52 -16.71 2.95 0.68
CA ALA A 52 -16.82 4.06 -0.24
C ALA A 52 -15.94 3.86 -1.48
N ASP A 53 -16.27 4.59 -2.54
CA ASP A 53 -15.57 4.51 -3.81
C ASP A 53 -15.06 5.90 -4.20
N ALA A 54 -13.82 5.97 -4.69
CA ALA A 54 -13.23 7.22 -5.16
C ALA A 54 -12.50 7.05 -6.51
N GLU A 55 -12.67 7.96 -7.46
CA GLU A 55 -11.91 7.87 -8.72
C GLU A 55 -10.46 8.34 -8.54
N SER A 56 -10.24 9.46 -7.83
CA SER A 56 -8.90 9.99 -7.54
C SER A 56 -8.76 10.51 -6.12
N ILE A 57 -7.69 10.11 -5.44
CA ILE A 57 -7.35 10.54 -4.07
C ILE A 57 -5.97 11.18 -4.09
N THR A 58 -5.87 12.38 -3.56
CA THR A 58 -4.58 13.06 -3.30
C THR A 58 -4.52 13.49 -1.85
N ALA A 59 -3.62 12.91 -1.05
CA ALA A 59 -3.50 13.27 0.36
C ALA A 59 -2.08 13.06 0.91
N GLY A 60 -1.79 13.53 2.12
CA GLY A 60 -0.57 13.12 2.82
C GLY A 60 -0.71 11.66 3.31
N GLN A 61 -1.86 11.35 3.90
CA GLN A 61 -2.17 10.01 4.42
C GLN A 61 -3.53 9.51 3.92
N VAL A 62 -3.58 8.25 3.52
CA VAL A 62 -4.81 7.59 3.05
C VAL A 62 -5.02 6.30 3.81
N GLU A 63 -6.16 6.18 4.49
CA GLU A 63 -6.63 4.97 5.13
C GLU A 63 -7.91 4.49 4.43
N MET A 64 -7.93 3.25 3.93
CA MET A 64 -9.10 2.69 3.27
C MET A 64 -9.45 1.30 3.82
N ASP A 65 -10.72 1.07 4.12
CA ASP A 65 -11.26 -0.25 4.47
C ASP A 65 -12.49 -0.55 3.60
N ARG A 66 -12.56 -1.75 3.01
CA ARG A 66 -13.69 -2.21 2.19
C ARG A 66 -14.14 -1.18 1.15
N SER A 67 -13.19 -0.65 0.40
CA SER A 67 -13.37 0.52 -0.46
C SER A 67 -12.69 0.35 -1.82
N MET A 68 -13.08 1.14 -2.82
CA MET A 68 -12.45 1.16 -4.15
C MET A 68 -11.82 2.51 -4.46
N ALA A 69 -10.65 2.50 -5.11
CA ALA A 69 -10.03 3.70 -5.66
C ALA A 69 -9.54 3.50 -7.10
N GLY A 70 -9.74 4.50 -7.97
CA GLY A 70 -9.14 4.50 -9.30
C GLY A 70 -7.65 4.79 -9.24
N SER A 71 -7.28 5.95 -8.68
CA SER A 71 -5.91 6.42 -8.53
C SER A 71 -5.69 7.01 -7.15
N ILE A 72 -4.57 6.67 -6.51
CA ILE A 72 -4.17 7.23 -5.21
C ILE A 72 -2.78 7.81 -5.35
N LYS A 73 -2.62 9.05 -4.90
CA LYS A 73 -1.34 9.71 -4.72
C LYS A 73 -1.21 10.20 -3.29
N ALA A 74 -0.34 9.59 -2.50
CA ALA A 74 -0.14 10.01 -1.11
C ALA A 74 1.21 9.59 -0.55
N GLU A 75 1.69 10.23 0.51
CA GLU A 75 2.97 9.85 1.11
C GLU A 75 2.86 8.48 1.79
N HIS A 76 1.79 8.28 2.57
CA HIS A 76 1.53 7.02 3.28
C HIS A 76 0.14 6.49 2.96
N VAL A 77 0.08 5.23 2.55
CA VAL A 77 -1.17 4.56 2.21
C VAL A 77 -1.31 3.28 3.01
N SER A 78 -2.46 3.13 3.70
CA SER A 78 -2.82 1.92 4.43
C SER A 78 -4.21 1.45 3.98
N THR A 79 -4.29 0.30 3.34
CA THR A 79 -5.55 -0.23 2.84
C THR A 79 -5.82 -1.66 3.27
N ARG A 80 -7.11 -1.99 3.44
CA ARG A 80 -7.58 -3.33 3.81
C ARG A 80 -8.84 -3.71 3.02
N ILE A 81 -8.82 -4.88 2.37
CA ILE A 81 -9.95 -5.40 1.57
C ILE A 81 -10.42 -4.32 0.56
N THR A 82 -9.49 -3.84 -0.25
CA THR A 82 -9.73 -2.75 -1.20
C THR A 82 -9.38 -3.15 -2.63
N ALA A 83 -9.92 -2.41 -3.59
CA ALA A 83 -9.56 -2.51 -4.99
C ALA A 83 -9.00 -1.17 -5.47
N ILE A 84 -7.75 -1.14 -5.95
CA ILE A 84 -7.07 0.08 -6.38
C ILE A 84 -6.56 -0.09 -7.81
N GLY A 85 -6.82 0.88 -8.70
CA GLY A 85 -6.27 0.87 -10.06
C GLY A 85 -4.77 1.17 -10.06
N MET A 86 -4.41 2.37 -9.62
CA MET A 86 -3.04 2.89 -9.57
C MET A 86 -2.73 3.49 -8.19
N LEU A 87 -1.58 3.15 -7.64
CA LEU A 87 -1.10 3.62 -6.35
C LEU A 87 0.31 4.22 -6.51
N ASP A 88 0.45 5.51 -6.21
CA ASP A 88 1.70 6.27 -6.15
C ASP A 88 1.89 6.73 -4.70
N ALA A 89 2.91 6.20 -4.02
CA ALA A 89 3.18 6.56 -2.63
C ALA A 89 4.65 6.43 -2.23
N ASP A 90 5.05 6.98 -1.08
CA ASP A 90 6.38 6.70 -0.53
C ASP A 90 6.37 5.35 0.21
N GLU A 91 5.37 5.17 1.09
CA GLU A 91 5.09 3.91 1.78
C GLU A 91 3.66 3.42 1.51
N ALA A 92 3.54 2.16 1.06
CA ALA A 92 2.27 1.51 0.77
C ALA A 92 2.09 0.24 1.59
N HIS A 93 1.10 0.21 2.48
CA HIS A 93 0.65 -0.95 3.23
C HIS A 93 -0.70 -1.41 2.69
N VAL A 94 -0.71 -2.52 1.97
CA VAL A 94 -1.88 -3.05 1.28
C VAL A 94 -2.19 -4.42 1.86
N SER A 95 -3.38 -4.62 2.41
CA SER A 95 -3.77 -5.90 3.04
C SER A 95 -5.02 -6.50 2.42
N GLU A 96 -4.96 -7.79 2.07
CA GLU A 96 -6.07 -8.55 1.48
C GLU A 96 -6.77 -7.81 0.31
N SER A 97 -5.97 -7.09 -0.49
CA SER A 97 -6.49 -6.15 -1.48
C SER A 97 -6.01 -6.50 -2.88
N ALA A 98 -6.70 -5.95 -3.88
CA ALA A 98 -6.35 -6.08 -5.28
C ALA A 98 -5.84 -4.72 -5.81
N VAL A 99 -4.59 -4.67 -6.28
CA VAL A 99 -4.02 -3.44 -6.85
C VAL A 99 -3.52 -3.65 -8.27
N GLY A 100 -3.87 -2.78 -9.21
CA GLY A 100 -3.43 -2.88 -10.60
C GLY A 100 -1.94 -2.58 -10.74
N PHE A 101 -1.54 -1.36 -10.41
CA PHE A 101 -0.16 -0.87 -10.48
C PHE A 101 0.23 -0.15 -9.20
N VAL A 102 1.40 -0.49 -8.66
CA VAL A 102 1.98 0.17 -7.48
C VAL A 102 3.35 0.72 -7.84
N ASP A 103 3.54 2.01 -7.59
CA ASP A 103 4.83 2.70 -7.59
C ASP A 103 5.06 3.28 -6.21
N ALA A 104 6.06 2.76 -5.49
CA ALA A 104 6.43 3.32 -4.20
C ALA A 104 7.88 3.04 -3.81
N GLU A 105 8.43 3.78 -2.85
CA GLU A 105 9.77 3.44 -2.35
C GLU A 105 9.74 2.14 -1.55
N LYS A 106 8.70 1.96 -0.73
CA LYS A 106 8.51 0.78 0.11
C LYS A 106 7.07 0.27 0.03
N VAL A 107 6.93 -0.98 -0.39
CA VAL A 107 5.63 -1.64 -0.55
C VAL A 107 5.56 -2.83 0.39
N SER A 108 4.49 -2.94 1.16
CA SER A 108 4.12 -4.11 1.93
C SER A 108 2.72 -4.54 1.48
N THR A 109 2.61 -5.60 0.69
CA THR A 109 1.33 -6.02 0.11
C THR A 109 0.96 -7.47 0.44
N SER A 110 -0.30 -7.69 0.82
CA SER A 110 -0.95 -9.00 0.87
C SER A 110 -2.18 -9.03 -0.04
N GLY A 111 -2.32 -10.07 -0.87
CA GLY A 111 -3.44 -10.24 -1.81
C GLY A 111 -3.00 -10.36 -3.28
N TYR A 112 -3.65 -9.59 -4.16
CA TYR A 112 -3.42 -9.67 -5.61
C TYR A 112 -2.84 -8.35 -6.12
N THR A 113 -1.72 -8.39 -6.83
CA THR A 113 -1.16 -7.18 -7.43
C THR A 113 -0.75 -7.42 -8.89
N GLY A 114 -1.14 -6.52 -9.79
CA GLY A 114 -0.82 -6.65 -11.21
C GLY A 114 0.67 -6.42 -11.46
N ALA A 115 1.14 -5.21 -11.14
CA ALA A 115 2.53 -4.81 -11.28
C ALA A 115 3.01 -3.96 -10.10
N ILE A 116 4.24 -4.20 -9.65
CA ILE A 116 4.89 -3.46 -8.56
C ILE A 116 6.25 -2.96 -9.06
N ALA A 117 6.48 -1.67 -8.91
CA ALA A 117 7.79 -1.03 -9.03
C ALA A 117 8.13 -0.40 -7.67
N ALA A 118 9.14 -0.93 -6.98
CA ALA A 118 9.56 -0.32 -5.72
C ALA A 118 11.03 -0.53 -5.37
N GLY A 119 11.56 0.31 -4.49
CA GLY A 119 12.89 0.10 -3.91
C GLY A 119 12.93 -1.17 -3.07
N THR A 120 12.04 -1.24 -2.09
CA THR A 120 11.88 -2.36 -1.16
C THR A 120 10.47 -2.91 -1.26
N VAL A 121 10.31 -4.20 -1.49
CA VAL A 121 9.01 -4.87 -1.55
C VAL A 121 8.96 -5.97 -0.51
N ASP A 122 7.97 -5.95 0.37
CA ASP A 122 7.59 -7.04 1.27
C ASP A 122 6.24 -7.59 0.81
N VAL A 123 6.22 -8.85 0.39
CA VAL A 123 5.03 -9.50 -0.13
C VAL A 123 4.81 -10.81 0.61
N GLN A 124 3.61 -11.00 1.15
CA GLN A 124 3.28 -12.18 1.93
C GLN A 124 1.95 -12.77 1.45
N ASN A 125 1.88 -14.09 1.26
CA ASN A 125 0.66 -14.82 0.85
C ASN A 125 -0.11 -14.15 -0.32
N SER A 126 0.61 -13.80 -1.39
CA SER A 126 0.08 -12.97 -2.48
C SER A 126 0.38 -13.49 -3.86
N ALA A 127 -0.40 -13.05 -4.84
CA ALA A 127 -0.11 -13.24 -6.26
C ALA A 127 0.24 -11.90 -6.91
N VAL A 128 1.46 -11.79 -7.44
CA VAL A 128 1.97 -10.59 -8.11
C VAL A 128 2.28 -10.91 -9.57
N GLY A 129 1.69 -10.22 -10.53
CA GLY A 129 1.99 -10.44 -11.95
C GLY A 129 3.47 -10.13 -12.27
N TYR A 130 3.82 -8.85 -12.21
CA TYR A 130 5.16 -8.33 -12.48
C TYR A 130 5.72 -7.65 -11.25
N LEU A 131 6.90 -8.05 -10.80
CA LEU A 131 7.55 -7.47 -9.63
C LEU A 131 8.94 -6.97 -10.02
N VAL A 132 9.16 -5.66 -9.91
CA VAL A 132 10.46 -5.01 -10.11
C VAL A 132 10.87 -4.32 -8.82
N GLY A 133 12.01 -4.70 -8.25
CA GLY A 133 12.54 -3.98 -7.11
C GLY A 133 13.98 -4.25 -6.73
N ARG A 134 14.56 -3.44 -5.86
CA ARG A 134 15.97 -3.60 -5.46
C ARG A 134 16.12 -4.68 -4.42
N GLU A 135 15.27 -4.65 -3.40
CA GLU A 135 15.20 -5.62 -2.32
C GLU A 135 13.78 -6.17 -2.23
N VAL A 136 13.63 -7.49 -2.37
CA VAL A 136 12.33 -8.15 -2.38
C VAL A 136 12.31 -9.22 -1.31
N ARG A 137 11.46 -9.02 -0.30
CA ARG A 137 11.10 -9.98 0.72
C ARG A 137 9.80 -10.64 0.29
N ALA A 138 9.84 -11.93 0.00
CA ALA A 138 8.67 -12.62 -0.51
C ALA A 138 8.49 -13.96 0.22
N GLU A 139 7.34 -14.11 0.87
CA GLU A 139 6.95 -15.31 1.60
C GLU A 139 5.63 -15.85 1.07
N ASN A 140 5.64 -17.06 0.52
CA ASN A 140 4.47 -17.69 -0.11
C ASN A 140 3.87 -16.82 -1.23
N VAL A 141 4.75 -16.23 -2.05
CA VAL A 141 4.36 -15.34 -3.15
C VAL A 141 4.38 -16.09 -4.47
N ARG A 142 3.33 -15.89 -5.26
CA ARG A 142 3.18 -16.43 -6.60
C ARG A 142 3.38 -15.31 -7.61
N THR A 143 4.38 -15.43 -8.47
CA THR A 143 4.64 -14.40 -9.48
C THR A 143 4.90 -14.96 -10.87
N ILE A 144 4.58 -14.17 -11.90
CA ILE A 144 4.84 -14.50 -13.30
C ILE A 144 6.27 -14.08 -13.65
N LEU A 145 6.64 -12.85 -13.33
CA LEU A 145 7.98 -12.31 -13.59
C LEU A 145 8.47 -11.50 -12.38
N LEU A 146 9.65 -11.86 -11.87
CA LEU A 146 10.33 -11.16 -10.80
C LEU A 146 11.71 -10.71 -11.26
N LEU A 147 11.95 -9.40 -11.19
CA LEU A 147 13.21 -8.75 -11.50
C LEU A 147 13.69 -8.02 -10.25
N ALA A 148 14.63 -8.64 -9.53
CA ALA A 148 15.17 -8.03 -8.32
C ALA A 148 16.67 -8.22 -8.15
N ARG A 149 17.32 -7.24 -7.50
CA ARG A 149 18.77 -7.33 -7.21
C ARG A 149 19.04 -8.28 -6.03
N ASN A 150 18.23 -8.21 -4.99
CA ASN A 150 18.29 -9.10 -3.83
C ASN A 150 16.90 -9.64 -3.51
N VAL A 151 16.80 -10.95 -3.34
CA VAL A 151 15.56 -11.63 -2.95
C VAL A 151 15.80 -12.40 -1.66
N GLN A 152 14.98 -12.17 -0.64
CA GLN A 152 15.02 -12.86 0.64
C GLN A 152 13.65 -13.52 0.90
N GLY A 153 13.64 -14.82 1.18
CA GLY A 153 12.41 -15.57 1.48
C GLY A 153 12.06 -16.64 0.47
N ASN A 154 11.00 -17.39 0.76
CA ASN A 154 10.51 -18.48 -0.07
C ASN A 154 9.52 -17.94 -1.13
N VAL A 155 10.05 -17.67 -2.33
CA VAL A 155 9.24 -17.26 -3.49
C VAL A 155 8.86 -18.49 -4.28
N THR A 156 7.56 -18.76 -4.42
CA THR A 156 7.07 -19.83 -5.29
C THR A 156 6.70 -19.24 -6.65
N THR A 157 7.71 -19.02 -7.48
CA THR A 157 7.49 -18.54 -8.85
C THR A 157 6.81 -19.64 -9.65
N MET A 158 5.71 -19.34 -10.35
CA MET A 158 5.04 -20.37 -11.18
C MET A 158 5.93 -20.82 -12.36
N LEU A 159 6.82 -19.93 -12.80
CA LEU A 159 8.01 -20.27 -13.58
C LEU A 159 9.23 -20.32 -12.65
N ASP A 160 9.37 -21.41 -11.90
CA ASP A 160 10.63 -21.67 -11.20
C ASP A 160 11.70 -22.05 -12.24
N THR A 161 12.92 -21.50 -12.15
CA THR A 161 14.00 -21.77 -13.11
C THR A 161 14.24 -23.28 -13.24
N ARG A 162 14.04 -24.02 -12.14
CA ARG A 162 14.12 -25.49 -12.11
C ARG A 162 12.96 -26.15 -12.84
N GLY A 163 11.73 -25.68 -12.63
CA GLY A 163 10.53 -26.20 -13.31
C GLY A 163 10.55 -25.93 -14.81
N VAL A 164 11.00 -24.74 -15.21
CA VAL A 164 11.15 -24.32 -16.61
C VAL A 164 12.26 -25.10 -17.31
N LEU A 165 13.40 -25.33 -16.64
CA LEU A 165 14.48 -26.17 -17.18
C LEU A 165 14.01 -27.61 -17.40
N ILE A 166 13.29 -28.21 -16.45
CA ILE A 166 12.78 -29.58 -16.58
C ILE A 166 11.69 -29.65 -17.66
N ALA A 167 10.73 -28.73 -17.66
CA ALA A 167 9.70 -28.67 -18.69
C ALA A 167 10.29 -28.44 -20.09
N GLY A 168 11.28 -27.56 -20.21
CA GLY A 168 12.02 -27.31 -21.43
C GLY A 168 12.84 -28.53 -21.89
N LEU A 169 13.52 -29.23 -20.98
CA LEU A 169 14.25 -30.46 -21.28
C LEU A 169 13.32 -31.57 -21.75
N VAL A 170 12.21 -31.82 -21.04
CA VAL A 170 11.24 -32.86 -21.39
C VAL A 170 10.56 -32.52 -22.72
N GLY A 171 10.08 -31.29 -22.89
CA GLY A 171 9.45 -30.83 -24.12
C GLY A 171 10.41 -30.85 -25.31
N GLY A 172 11.64 -30.38 -25.12
CA GLY A 172 12.69 -30.40 -26.14
C GLY A 172 13.11 -31.80 -26.54
N LEU A 173 13.23 -32.73 -25.58
CA LEU A 173 13.58 -34.13 -25.85
C LEU A 173 12.46 -34.84 -26.61
N PHE A 174 11.20 -34.64 -26.21
CA PHE A 174 10.04 -35.18 -26.92
C PHE A 174 9.92 -34.63 -28.34
N SER A 175 10.03 -33.31 -28.49
CA SER A 175 9.94 -32.65 -29.80
C SER A 175 11.12 -33.06 -30.70
N GLY A 176 12.32 -33.15 -30.14
CA GLY A 176 13.53 -33.62 -30.83
C GLY A 176 13.43 -35.07 -31.30
N LEU A 177 12.93 -35.98 -30.45
CA LEU A 177 12.68 -37.37 -30.81
C LEU A 177 11.62 -37.49 -31.91
N MET A 178 10.51 -36.76 -31.78
CA MET A 178 9.46 -36.72 -32.80
C MET A 178 9.98 -36.24 -34.16
N LEU A 179 10.82 -35.19 -34.18
CA LEU A 179 11.46 -34.70 -35.40
C LEU A 179 12.42 -35.73 -36.01
N LEU A 180 13.19 -36.45 -35.18
CA LEU A 180 14.11 -37.50 -35.63
C LEU A 180 13.34 -38.68 -36.25
N LEU A 181 12.25 -39.10 -35.62
CA LEU A 181 11.33 -40.13 -36.11
C LEU A 181 10.66 -39.70 -37.41
N GLY A 182 10.15 -38.46 -37.47
CA GLY A 182 9.55 -37.89 -38.66
C GLY A 182 10.54 -37.85 -39.83
N ARG A 183 11.78 -37.39 -39.57
CA ARG A 183 12.84 -37.33 -40.58
C ARG A 183 13.28 -38.72 -41.07
N PHE A 184 13.25 -39.74 -40.23
CA PHE A 184 13.59 -41.11 -40.62
C PHE A 184 12.50 -41.74 -41.50
N LEU A 185 11.22 -41.50 -41.18
CA LEU A 185 10.09 -41.98 -41.99
C LEU A 185 9.97 -41.23 -43.33
N LEU A 186 10.17 -39.91 -43.33
CA LEU A 186 10.13 -39.07 -44.54
C LEU A 186 11.29 -39.30 -45.50
N ARG A 187 12.40 -39.92 -45.05
CA ARG A 187 13.57 -40.23 -45.90
C ARG A 187 13.46 -41.59 -46.62
N ARG A 188 12.42 -42.38 -46.33
CA ARG A 188 12.22 -43.71 -46.93
C ARG A 188 11.13 -43.74 -48.01
N ASN A 189 10.60 -42.59 -48.40
CA ASN A 189 9.73 -42.41 -49.55
C ASN A 189 10.40 -41.46 -50.56
#